data_AF-A0A8S3FIN6-F1
#
_entry.id   AF-A0A8S3FIN6-F1
#
_cell.length_a   1.000
_cell.length_b   1.000
_cell.length_c   1.000
_cell.angle_alpha   90.00
_cell.angle_beta   90.00
_cell.angle_gamma   90.00
#
_symmetry.space_group_name_H-M   'P 1'
#
loop_
_entity.id
_entity.type
_entity.pdbx_description
1 polymer ?
#
loop_
_entity_poly.entity_id
_entity_poly.type
_entity_poly.pdbx_seq_one_letter_code
_entity_poly.pdbx_strand_id
1 'polypeptide(L)'
;MLRDSEKHYLLSLEIQPMVDTYLYLAKIYLRLDQPLLSISKLQEGLEKFPYEPFLLQAIARIYEGLNDMTQSADNYRQVLKLNNINIEAIACIAANHFYNDQPEISLNFYRRLLQMGVTTASIFTNVALCCFRAQQYDMIVTCFLKALATATIDEERADIWYNVGEMALYTADTLFAIQCFRLALVFNNDHAEAYNNLALVEIQR
;
A
#
# COMPACT_ATOMS: atom_id res chain seq x y z
N MET A 1 6.93 18.89 -24.70
CA MET A 1 7.42 17.54 -24.32
C MET A 1 6.29 16.58 -23.98
N LEU A 2 5.56 16.70 -22.85
CA LEU A 2 4.48 15.75 -22.51
C LEU A 2 3.31 15.72 -23.51
N ARG A 3 2.84 16.88 -23.96
CA ARG A 3 1.77 16.99 -24.99
C ARG A 3 2.19 16.48 -26.37
N ASP A 4 3.49 16.52 -26.67
CA ASP A 4 4.01 15.98 -27.93
C ASP A 4 4.08 14.46 -27.84
N SER A 5 4.54 13.92 -26.71
CA SER A 5 4.50 12.48 -26.41
C SER A 5 3.08 11.93 -26.47
N GLU A 6 2.09 12.63 -25.91
CA GLU A 6 0.68 12.27 -25.99
C GLU A 6 0.23 12.09 -27.45
N LYS A 7 0.50 13.08 -28.31
CA LYS A 7 0.16 13.01 -29.75
C LYS A 7 0.80 11.79 -30.43
N HIS A 8 2.08 11.54 -30.16
CA HIS A 8 2.77 10.39 -30.75
C HIS A 8 2.17 9.05 -30.30
N TYR A 9 1.79 8.91 -29.03
CA TYR A 9 1.15 7.69 -28.55
C TYR A 9 -0.28 7.53 -29.07
N LEU A 10 -1.04 8.61 -29.22
CA LEU A 10 -2.36 8.57 -29.86
C LEU A 10 -2.27 8.11 -31.31
N LEU A 11 -1.32 8.65 -32.09
CA LEU A 11 -1.06 8.18 -33.45
C LEU A 11 -0.61 6.71 -33.48
N SER A 12 0.20 6.29 -32.51
CA SER A 12 0.60 4.89 -32.39
C SER A 12 -0.59 3.97 -32.16
N LEU A 13 -1.60 4.39 -31.38
CA LEU A 13 -2.82 3.59 -31.16
C LEU A 13 -3.66 3.43 -32.42
N GLU A 14 -3.67 4.43 -33.31
CA GLU A 14 -4.37 4.35 -34.60
C GLU A 14 -3.70 3.35 -35.54
N ILE A 15 -2.36 3.27 -35.52
CA ILE A 15 -1.60 2.34 -36.34
C ILE A 15 -1.74 0.92 -35.79
N GLN A 16 -1.50 0.74 -34.49
CA GLN A 16 -1.58 -0.56 -33.83
C GLN A 16 -1.97 -0.38 -32.35
N PRO A 17 -3.13 -0.90 -31.92
CA PRO A 17 -3.48 -0.90 -30.51
C PRO A 17 -2.53 -1.85 -29.75
N MET A 18 -1.89 -1.33 -28.71
CA MET A 18 -0.99 -2.09 -27.83
C MET A 18 -1.29 -1.72 -26.38
N VAL A 19 -1.21 -2.71 -25.49
CA VAL A 19 -1.41 -2.54 -24.05
C VAL A 19 -0.47 -1.50 -23.47
N ASP A 20 0.82 -1.59 -23.83
CA ASP A 20 1.85 -0.67 -23.35
C ASP A 20 1.55 0.78 -23.69
N THR A 21 1.01 1.05 -24.89
CA THR A 21 0.66 2.40 -25.32
C THR A 21 -0.44 3.01 -24.44
N TYR A 22 -1.45 2.22 -24.06
CA TYR A 22 -2.48 2.65 -23.11
C TYR A 22 -1.89 2.94 -21.72
N LEU A 23 -0.97 2.09 -21.23
CA LEU A 23 -0.28 2.30 -19.96
C LEU A 23 0.62 3.56 -19.97
N TYR A 24 1.30 3.83 -21.07
CA TYR A 24 2.13 5.04 -21.21
C TYR A 24 1.27 6.30 -21.28
N LEU A 25 0.17 6.29 -22.03
CA LEU A 25 -0.79 7.39 -22.05
C LEU A 25 -1.36 7.66 -20.66
N ALA A 26 -1.73 6.62 -19.92
CA ALA A 26 -2.21 6.75 -18.56
C ALA A 26 -1.20 7.46 -17.64
N LYS A 27 0.08 7.08 -17.72
CA LYS A 27 1.16 7.76 -16.97
C LYS A 27 1.32 9.23 -17.39
N ILE A 28 1.15 9.55 -18.67
CA ILE A 28 1.20 10.94 -19.15
C ILE A 28 0.02 11.74 -18.58
N TYR A 29 -1.20 11.21 -18.65
CA TYR A 29 -2.39 11.89 -18.11
C TYR A 29 -2.31 12.11 -16.60
N LEU A 30 -1.74 11.17 -15.84
CA LEU A 30 -1.48 11.39 -14.41
C LEU A 30 -0.48 12.52 -14.17
N ARG A 31 0.57 12.63 -14.98
CA ARG A 31 1.52 13.76 -14.91
C ARG A 31 0.92 15.10 -15.32
N LEU A 32 -0.16 15.08 -16.09
CA LEU A 32 -0.95 16.26 -16.47
C LEU A 32 -2.06 16.58 -15.47
N ASP A 33 -2.14 15.85 -14.35
CA ASP A 33 -3.18 15.99 -13.32
C ASP A 33 -4.59 15.71 -13.86
N GLN A 34 -4.71 14.73 -14.77
CA GLN A 34 -5.96 14.30 -15.40
C GLN A 34 -6.25 12.82 -15.11
N PRO A 35 -6.50 12.43 -13.84
CA PRO A 35 -6.70 11.03 -13.46
C PRO A 35 -7.94 10.40 -14.08
N LEU A 36 -9.05 11.14 -14.23
CA LEU A 36 -10.27 10.61 -14.83
C LEU A 36 -10.10 10.30 -16.33
N LEU A 37 -9.37 11.15 -17.06
CA LEU A 37 -9.03 10.91 -18.47
C LEU A 37 -8.08 9.71 -18.61
N SER A 38 -7.17 9.53 -17.66
CA SER A 38 -6.31 8.36 -17.57
C SER A 38 -7.13 7.08 -17.44
N ILE A 39 -8.11 7.05 -16.53
CA ILE A 39 -9.01 5.91 -16.35
C ILE A 39 -9.82 5.64 -17.63
N SER A 40 -10.42 6.66 -18.26
CA SER A 40 -11.21 6.45 -19.47
C SER A 40 -10.37 5.85 -20.60
N LYS A 41 -9.11 6.26 -20.74
CA LYS A 41 -8.20 5.71 -21.74
C LYS A 41 -7.78 4.27 -21.43
N LEU A 42 -7.61 3.92 -20.17
CA LEU A 42 -7.37 2.53 -19.77
C LEU A 42 -8.61 1.64 -19.99
N GLN A 43 -9.82 2.19 -19.78
CA GLN A 43 -11.07 1.49 -20.07
C GLN A 43 -11.23 1.22 -21.57
N GLU A 44 -10.92 2.18 -22.45
CA GLU A 44 -10.83 1.94 -23.91
C GLU A 44 -9.82 0.84 -24.24
N GLY A 45 -8.71 0.76 -23.50
CA GLY A 45 -7.75 -0.33 -23.61
C GLY A 45 -8.34 -1.68 -23.23
N LEU A 46 -9.13 -1.73 -22.15
CA LEU A 46 -9.80 -2.96 -21.69
C LEU A 46 -10.90 -3.44 -22.65
N GLU A 47 -11.58 -2.54 -23.37
CA GLU A 47 -12.50 -2.94 -24.44
C GLU A 47 -11.80 -3.73 -25.55
N LYS A 48 -10.54 -3.39 -25.86
CA LYS A 48 -9.72 -4.11 -26.84
C LYS A 48 -8.99 -5.32 -26.25
N PHE A 49 -8.60 -5.24 -24.98
CA PHE A 49 -7.80 -6.24 -24.27
C PHE A 49 -8.45 -6.62 -22.93
N PRO A 50 -9.56 -7.38 -22.93
CA PRO A 50 -10.38 -7.60 -21.72
C PRO A 50 -9.73 -8.49 -20.65
N TYR A 51 -8.72 -9.28 -21.02
CA TYR A 51 -8.03 -10.20 -20.11
C TYR A 51 -6.67 -9.68 -19.65
N GLU A 52 -6.39 -8.39 -19.85
CA GLU A 52 -5.09 -7.82 -19.55
C GLU A 52 -5.01 -7.28 -18.11
N PRO A 53 -4.31 -7.96 -17.19
CA PRO A 53 -4.29 -7.58 -15.78
C PRO A 53 -3.54 -6.27 -15.53
N PHE A 54 -2.60 -5.86 -16.39
CA PHE A 54 -1.84 -4.62 -16.18
C PHE A 54 -2.71 -3.36 -16.33
N LEU A 55 -3.69 -3.38 -17.24
CA LEU A 55 -4.62 -2.26 -17.40
C LEU A 55 -5.52 -2.11 -16.18
N LEU A 56 -6.06 -3.21 -15.65
CA LEU A 56 -6.85 -3.21 -14.42
C LEU A 56 -6.03 -2.75 -13.20
N GLN A 57 -4.78 -3.20 -13.08
CA GLN A 57 -3.87 -2.73 -12.02
C GLN A 57 -3.63 -1.22 -12.12
N ALA A 58 -3.42 -0.70 -13.33
CA ALA A 58 -3.23 0.73 -13.53
C ALA A 58 -4.47 1.53 -13.11
N ILE A 59 -5.67 1.07 -13.47
CA ILE A 59 -6.93 1.70 -13.02
C ILE A 59 -7.04 1.67 -11.49
N ALA A 60 -6.75 0.52 -10.86
CA ALA A 60 -6.82 0.35 -9.42
C ALA A 60 -5.89 1.33 -8.69
N ARG A 61 -4.62 1.45 -9.11
CA ARG A 61 -3.65 2.42 -8.56
C ARG A 61 -4.12 3.86 -8.70
N ILE A 62 -4.81 4.20 -9.79
CA ILE A 62 -5.34 5.56 -9.98
C ILE A 62 -6.48 5.82 -8.99
N TYR A 63 -7.37 4.85 -8.78
CA TYR A 63 -8.42 4.96 -7.76
C TYR A 63 -7.83 5.06 -6.33
N GLU A 64 -6.76 4.34 -6.02
CA GLU A 64 -6.02 4.52 -4.76
C GLU A 64 -5.48 5.95 -4.63
N GLY A 65 -4.86 6.50 -5.69
CA GLY A 65 -4.39 7.88 -5.70
C GLY A 65 -5.51 8.92 -5.56
N LEU A 66 -6.74 8.58 -5.96
CA LEU A 66 -7.95 9.38 -5.75
C LEU A 66 -8.60 9.14 -4.37
N ASN A 67 -8.02 8.28 -3.54
CA ASN A 67 -8.56 7.85 -2.26
C ASN A 67 -9.94 7.12 -2.36
N ASP A 68 -10.30 6.63 -3.54
CA ASP A 68 -11.48 5.78 -3.74
C ASP A 68 -11.10 4.31 -3.54
N MET A 69 -11.01 3.92 -2.27
CA MET A 69 -10.62 2.57 -1.87
C MET A 69 -11.64 1.50 -2.28
N THR A 70 -12.90 1.90 -2.56
CA THR A 70 -13.95 0.97 -2.96
C THR A 70 -13.73 0.50 -4.40
N GLN A 71 -13.57 1.43 -5.33
CA GLN A 71 -13.30 1.14 -6.73
C GLN A 71 -11.93 0.50 -6.91
N SER A 72 -10.92 0.93 -6.16
CA SER A 72 -9.61 0.29 -6.15
C SER A 72 -9.72 -1.21 -5.81
N ALA A 73 -10.38 -1.55 -4.70
CA ALA A 73 -10.51 -2.93 -4.25
C ALA A 73 -11.28 -3.79 -5.26
N ASP A 74 -12.32 -3.26 -5.90
CA ASP A 74 -13.07 -3.99 -6.92
C ASP A 74 -12.22 -4.28 -8.17
N ASN A 75 -11.40 -3.33 -8.62
CA ASN A 75 -10.47 -3.56 -9.72
C ASN A 75 -9.39 -4.58 -9.33
N TYR A 76 -8.80 -4.51 -8.13
CA TYR A 76 -7.83 -5.52 -7.66
C TYR A 76 -8.46 -6.91 -7.50
N ARG A 77 -9.73 -7.02 -7.11
CA ARG A 77 -10.45 -8.31 -7.12
C ARG A 77 -10.55 -8.89 -8.54
N GLN A 78 -10.77 -8.05 -9.55
CA GLN A 78 -10.76 -8.49 -10.95
C GLN A 78 -9.35 -8.93 -11.38
N VAL A 79 -8.30 -8.19 -10.98
CA VAL A 79 -6.91 -8.59 -11.21
C VAL A 79 -6.65 -9.98 -10.63
N LEU A 80 -7.08 -10.27 -9.41
CA LEU A 80 -6.88 -11.59 -8.79
C LEU A 80 -7.65 -12.73 -9.47
N LYS A 81 -8.76 -12.44 -10.17
CA LYS A 81 -9.47 -13.44 -10.99
C LYS A 81 -8.64 -13.84 -12.21
N LEU A 82 -7.90 -12.90 -12.81
CA LEU A 82 -7.06 -13.16 -13.97
C LEU A 82 -5.67 -13.68 -13.58
N ASN A 83 -5.08 -13.10 -12.55
CA ASN A 83 -3.76 -13.43 -12.03
C ASN A 83 -3.82 -13.54 -10.50
N ASN A 84 -4.00 -14.77 -10.03
CA ASN A 84 -4.17 -15.06 -8.61
C ASN A 84 -2.88 -14.92 -7.78
N ILE A 85 -1.70 -14.80 -8.40
CA ILE A 85 -0.40 -14.62 -7.72
C ILE A 85 0.09 -13.17 -7.75
N ASN A 86 -0.75 -12.22 -8.16
CA ASN A 86 -0.37 -10.81 -8.16
C ASN A 86 -0.18 -10.31 -6.72
N ILE A 87 1.07 -9.99 -6.36
CA ILE A 87 1.46 -9.60 -4.99
C ILE A 87 0.76 -8.31 -4.55
N GLU A 88 0.73 -7.31 -5.43
CA GLU A 88 0.15 -6.00 -5.16
C GLU A 88 -1.37 -6.11 -4.91
N ALA A 89 -2.09 -6.81 -5.80
CA ALA A 89 -3.52 -7.00 -5.65
C ALA A 89 -3.88 -7.75 -4.36
N ILE A 90 -3.08 -8.74 -3.94
CA ILE A 90 -3.26 -9.41 -2.65
C ILE A 90 -3.03 -8.42 -1.49
N ALA A 91 -1.97 -7.60 -1.55
CA ALA A 91 -1.65 -6.64 -0.51
C ALA A 91 -2.73 -5.55 -0.36
N CYS A 92 -3.22 -5.00 -1.47
CA CYS A 92 -4.27 -3.97 -1.48
C CYS A 92 -5.59 -4.51 -0.93
N ILE A 93 -5.98 -5.74 -1.29
CA ILE A 93 -7.19 -6.37 -0.72
C ILE A 93 -7.00 -6.64 0.78
N ALA A 94 -5.82 -7.09 1.21
CA ALA A 94 -5.52 -7.26 2.63
C ALA A 94 -5.66 -5.95 3.40
N ALA A 95 -5.09 -4.85 2.88
CA ALA A 95 -5.21 -3.53 3.47
C ALA A 95 -6.67 -3.06 3.52
N ASN A 96 -7.44 -3.26 2.44
CA ASN A 96 -8.86 -2.92 2.40
C ASN A 96 -9.67 -3.67 3.49
N HIS A 97 -9.41 -4.96 3.70
CA HIS A 97 -10.05 -5.71 4.78
C HIS A 97 -9.61 -5.21 6.18
N PHE A 98 -8.36 -4.83 6.34
CA PHE A 98 -7.87 -4.28 7.61
C PHE A 98 -8.59 -2.97 7.98
N TYR A 99 -8.72 -2.04 7.03
CA TYR A 99 -9.42 -0.77 7.24
C TYR A 99 -10.95 -0.89 7.34
N ASN A 100 -11.52 -2.03 6.91
CA ASN A 100 -12.93 -2.36 7.08
C ASN A 100 -13.21 -3.18 8.35
N ASP A 101 -12.34 -3.09 9.37
CA ASP A 101 -12.45 -3.80 10.65
C ASP A 101 -12.51 -5.33 10.53
N GLN A 102 -11.85 -5.90 9.51
CA GLN A 102 -11.74 -7.35 9.29
C GLN A 102 -10.27 -7.82 9.34
N PRO A 103 -9.57 -7.67 10.49
CA PRO A 103 -8.15 -7.96 10.61
C PRO A 103 -7.82 -9.46 10.44
N GLU A 104 -8.73 -10.37 10.79
CA GLU A 104 -8.53 -11.81 10.63
C GLU A 104 -8.48 -12.23 9.15
N ILE A 105 -9.33 -11.64 8.31
CA ILE A 105 -9.35 -11.88 6.87
C ILE A 105 -8.09 -11.28 6.24
N SER A 106 -7.75 -10.06 6.63
CA SER A 106 -6.52 -9.39 6.19
C SER A 106 -5.26 -10.23 6.51
N LEU A 107 -5.18 -10.78 7.72
CA LEU A 107 -4.09 -11.64 8.17
C LEU A 107 -3.91 -12.86 7.26
N ASN A 108 -5.00 -13.48 6.78
CA ASN A 108 -4.92 -14.62 5.86
C ASN A 108 -4.28 -14.23 4.52
N PHE A 109 -4.60 -13.06 3.98
CA PHE A 109 -3.99 -12.56 2.75
C PHE A 109 -2.50 -12.23 2.95
N TYR A 110 -2.12 -11.59 4.05
CA TYR A 110 -0.70 -11.33 4.34
C TYR A 110 0.09 -12.63 4.59
N ARG A 111 -0.49 -13.62 5.27
CA ARG A 111 0.11 -14.96 5.42
C ARG A 111 0.33 -15.64 4.06
N ARG A 112 -0.61 -15.45 3.13
CA ARG A 112 -0.44 -15.94 1.75
C ARG A 112 0.74 -15.28 1.05
N LEU A 113 0.94 -13.97 1.21
CA LEU A 113 2.12 -13.27 0.67
C LEU A 113 3.44 -13.81 1.25
N LEU A 114 3.47 -14.06 2.55
CA LEU A 114 4.63 -14.70 3.20
C LEU A 114 4.89 -16.11 2.63
N GLN A 115 3.85 -16.92 2.40
CA GLN A 115 3.97 -18.25 1.77
C GLN A 115 4.46 -18.17 0.32
N MET A 116 4.18 -17.08 -0.38
CA MET A 116 4.70 -16.80 -1.72
C MET A 116 6.16 -16.32 -1.72
N GLY A 117 6.78 -16.19 -0.54
CA GLY A 117 8.17 -15.74 -0.39
C GLY A 117 8.35 -14.22 -0.33
N VAL A 118 7.26 -13.46 -0.23
CA VAL A 118 7.33 -11.99 -0.08
C VAL A 118 7.59 -11.65 1.38
N THR A 119 8.87 -11.55 1.74
CA THR A 119 9.32 -11.25 3.12
C THR A 119 9.92 -9.86 3.20
N THR A 120 9.08 -8.83 3.15
CA THR A 120 9.49 -7.43 3.29
C THR A 120 9.11 -6.87 4.66
N ALA A 121 9.78 -5.77 5.05
CA ALA A 121 9.50 -5.05 6.29
C ALA A 121 8.02 -4.69 6.41
N SER A 122 7.44 -4.07 5.38
CA SER A 122 6.04 -3.65 5.35
C SER A 122 5.06 -4.81 5.57
N ILE A 123 5.34 -6.00 5.00
CA ILE A 123 4.46 -7.17 5.18
C ILE A 123 4.52 -7.67 6.62
N PHE A 124 5.70 -7.75 7.23
CA PHE A 124 5.80 -8.15 8.64
C PHE A 124 5.15 -7.13 9.58
N THR A 125 5.28 -5.84 9.30
CA THR A 125 4.57 -4.76 10.03
C THR A 125 3.06 -4.93 9.92
N ASN A 126 2.53 -5.13 8.70
CA ASN A 126 1.09 -5.29 8.50
C ASN A 126 0.55 -6.57 9.17
N VAL A 127 1.31 -7.67 9.16
CA VAL A 127 0.95 -8.88 9.92
C VAL A 127 0.89 -8.60 11.43
N ALA A 128 1.88 -7.87 11.97
CA ALA A 128 1.88 -7.48 13.38
C ALA A 128 0.65 -6.63 13.74
N LEU A 129 0.32 -5.64 12.92
CA LEU A 129 -0.85 -4.79 13.09
C LEU A 129 -2.16 -5.58 13.00
N CYS A 130 -2.27 -6.51 12.06
CA CYS A 130 -3.45 -7.40 11.96
C CYS A 130 -3.59 -8.28 13.20
N CYS A 131 -2.50 -8.91 13.66
CA CYS A 131 -2.49 -9.70 14.89
C CYS A 131 -2.89 -8.85 16.11
N PHE A 132 -2.41 -7.61 16.18
CA PHE A 132 -2.75 -6.68 17.24
C PHE A 132 -4.23 -6.32 17.27
N ARG A 133 -4.81 -5.95 16.11
CA ARG A 133 -6.25 -5.65 16.00
C ARG A 133 -7.12 -6.89 16.23
N ALA A 134 -6.63 -8.07 15.90
CA ALA A 134 -7.28 -9.35 16.19
C ALA A 134 -7.02 -9.88 17.62
N GLN A 135 -6.32 -9.12 18.47
CA GLN A 135 -5.98 -9.50 19.86
C GLN A 135 -5.14 -10.80 19.98
N GLN A 136 -4.40 -11.16 18.93
CA GLN A 136 -3.50 -12.32 18.89
C GLN A 136 -2.07 -11.87 19.24
N TYR A 137 -1.78 -11.74 20.54
CA TYR A 137 -0.55 -11.10 21.01
C TYR A 137 0.73 -11.92 20.83
N ASP A 138 0.62 -13.26 20.73
CA ASP A 138 1.77 -14.18 20.74
C ASP A 138 2.78 -13.92 19.61
N MET A 139 2.31 -13.49 18.44
CA MET A 139 3.16 -13.34 17.25
C MET A 139 3.68 -11.92 17.03
N ILE A 140 3.11 -10.92 17.70
CA ILE A 140 3.29 -9.50 17.34
C ILE A 140 4.75 -9.08 17.47
N VAL A 141 5.35 -9.34 18.64
CA VAL A 141 6.76 -8.98 18.90
C VAL A 141 7.68 -9.66 17.88
N THR A 142 7.44 -10.94 17.57
CA THR A 142 8.25 -11.66 16.59
C THR A 142 8.13 -11.08 15.18
N CYS A 143 6.94 -10.59 14.80
CA CYS A 143 6.70 -9.96 13.51
C CYS A 143 7.40 -8.61 13.42
N PHE A 144 7.32 -7.75 14.45
CA PHE A 144 8.07 -6.49 14.43
C PHE A 144 9.59 -6.67 14.43
N LEU A 145 10.11 -7.65 15.19
CA LEU A 145 11.54 -7.95 15.14
C LEU A 145 11.98 -8.40 13.74
N LYS A 146 11.17 -9.21 13.06
CA LYS A 146 11.42 -9.57 11.65
C LYS A 146 11.32 -8.36 10.73
N ALA A 147 10.32 -7.49 10.93
CA ALA A 147 10.16 -6.27 10.15
C ALA A 147 11.42 -5.40 10.25
N LEU A 148 11.91 -5.13 11.47
CA LEU A 148 13.15 -4.38 11.73
C LEU A 148 14.39 -5.05 11.12
N ALA A 149 14.47 -6.38 11.17
CA ALA A 149 15.57 -7.12 10.59
C ALA A 149 15.58 -7.07 9.05
N THR A 150 14.41 -7.00 8.42
CA THR A 150 14.26 -6.91 6.95
C THR A 150 14.24 -5.48 6.42
N ALA A 151 14.12 -4.46 7.29
CA ALA A 151 14.06 -3.07 6.89
C ALA A 151 15.41 -2.61 6.34
N THR A 152 15.39 -2.13 5.09
CA THR A 152 16.62 -1.73 4.37
C THR A 152 16.82 -0.22 4.34
N ILE A 153 15.74 0.54 4.57
CA ILE A 153 15.73 2.00 4.54
C ILE A 153 15.32 2.54 5.91
N ASP A 154 15.86 3.69 6.30
CA ASP A 154 15.56 4.32 7.60
C ASP A 154 14.09 4.74 7.73
N GLU A 155 13.45 5.17 6.64
CA GLU A 155 12.02 5.48 6.61
C GLU A 155 11.16 4.28 7.05
N GLU A 156 11.44 3.07 6.55
CA GLU A 156 10.73 1.86 6.98
C GLU A 156 10.97 1.58 8.47
N ARG A 157 12.19 1.80 8.97
CA ARG A 157 12.52 1.60 10.39
C ARG A 157 11.76 2.59 11.27
N ALA A 158 11.64 3.83 10.83
CA ALA A 158 10.89 4.86 11.52
C ALA A 158 9.42 4.45 11.67
N ASP A 159 8.78 4.03 10.57
CA ASP A 159 7.40 3.56 10.57
C ASP A 159 7.20 2.35 11.48
N ILE A 160 8.14 1.40 11.49
CA ILE A 160 8.06 0.23 12.38
C ILE A 160 8.13 0.66 13.85
N TRP A 161 9.08 1.53 14.22
CA TRP A 161 9.20 2.02 15.59
C TRP A 161 7.98 2.84 16.02
N TYR A 162 7.41 3.63 15.12
CA TYR A 162 6.15 4.32 15.35
C TYR A 162 5.02 3.35 15.68
N ASN A 163 4.83 2.31 14.86
CA ASN A 163 3.80 1.29 15.07
C ASN A 163 3.99 0.51 16.38
N VAL A 164 5.23 0.19 16.76
CA VAL A 164 5.55 -0.43 18.05
C VAL A 164 5.20 0.52 19.20
N GLY A 165 5.45 1.82 19.05
CA GLY A 165 5.09 2.85 20.02
C GLY A 165 3.59 2.98 20.22
N GLU A 166 2.80 3.00 19.15
CA GLU A 166 1.32 2.99 19.25
C GLU A 166 0.79 1.76 19.99
N MET A 167 1.40 0.60 19.74
CA MET A 167 1.06 -0.61 20.47
C MET A 167 1.40 -0.52 21.96
N ALA A 168 2.56 0.04 22.31
CA ALA A 168 2.97 0.25 23.69
C ALA A 168 1.99 1.17 24.44
N LEU A 169 1.47 2.21 23.77
CA LEU A 169 0.42 3.08 24.33
C LEU A 169 -0.85 2.31 24.65
N TYR A 170 -1.27 1.39 23.78
CA TYR A 170 -2.46 0.57 24.04
C TYR A 170 -2.29 -0.35 25.24
N THR A 171 -1.08 -0.88 25.46
CA THR A 171 -0.75 -1.65 26.66
C THR A 171 -0.49 -0.78 27.90
N ALA A 172 -0.68 0.54 27.80
CA ALA A 172 -0.41 1.54 28.84
C ALA A 172 1.06 1.62 29.30
N ASP A 173 2.01 1.12 28.50
CA ASP A 173 3.44 1.29 28.74
C ASP A 173 3.94 2.58 28.08
N THR A 174 3.61 3.70 28.73
CA THR A 174 3.92 5.05 28.22
C THR A 174 5.41 5.32 28.12
N LEU A 175 6.21 4.77 29.03
CA LEU A 175 7.68 4.93 29.01
C LEU A 175 8.28 4.24 27.79
N PHE A 176 7.85 3.02 27.49
CA PHE A 176 8.31 2.31 26.31
C PHE A 176 7.82 2.99 25.02
N ALA A 177 6.58 3.46 24.98
CA ALA A 177 6.05 4.22 23.84
C ALA A 177 6.89 5.47 23.52
N ILE A 178 7.27 6.25 24.54
CA ILE A 178 8.15 7.43 24.37
C ILE A 178 9.48 7.03 23.75
N GLN A 179 10.10 5.93 24.21
CA GLN A 179 11.36 5.44 23.64
C GLN A 179 11.20 5.06 22.18
N CYS A 180 10.11 4.36 21.83
CA CYS A 180 9.81 3.98 20.45
C CYS A 180 9.59 5.21 19.55
N PHE A 181 8.83 6.21 19.98
CA PHE A 181 8.65 7.43 19.18
C PHE A 181 9.95 8.22 19.01
N ARG A 182 10.79 8.29 20.04
CA ARG A 182 12.13 8.89 19.92
C ARG A 182 13.01 8.11 18.93
N LEU A 183 12.96 6.78 18.94
CA LEU A 183 13.66 5.97 17.95
C LEU A 183 13.13 6.22 16.53
N ALA A 184 11.81 6.32 16.35
CA ALA A 184 11.22 6.66 15.07
C ALA A 184 11.77 8.00 14.54
N LEU A 185 11.86 9.01 15.41
CA LEU A 185 12.41 10.34 15.08
C LEU A 185 13.92 10.33 14.80
N VAL A 186 14.69 9.39 15.36
CA VAL A 186 16.11 9.22 15.04
C VAL A 186 16.29 8.73 13.60
N PHE A 187 15.40 7.84 13.12
CA PHE A 187 15.45 7.33 11.76
C PHE A 187 14.80 8.29 10.75
N ASN A 188 13.71 8.94 11.12
CA ASN A 188 13.04 9.95 10.32
C ASN A 188 12.67 11.16 11.17
N ASN A 189 13.49 12.22 11.08
CA ASN A 189 13.30 13.45 11.84
C ASN A 189 12.07 14.26 11.39
N ASP A 190 11.47 13.95 10.25
CA ASP A 190 10.28 14.64 9.74
C ASP A 190 8.99 13.82 9.96
N HIS A 191 9.04 12.76 10.78
CA HIS A 191 7.87 11.93 11.08
C HIS A 191 6.85 12.66 11.97
N ALA A 192 5.87 13.30 11.35
CA ALA A 192 4.90 14.18 12.00
C ALA A 192 4.03 13.45 13.06
N GLU A 193 3.60 12.23 12.76
CA GLU A 193 2.75 11.41 13.63
C GLU A 193 3.51 11.03 14.92
N ALA A 194 4.79 10.68 14.81
CA ALA A 194 5.63 10.37 15.96
C ALA A 194 5.78 11.58 16.89
N TYR A 195 5.98 12.79 16.35
CA TYR A 195 5.99 14.02 17.15
C TYR A 195 4.67 14.28 17.87
N ASN A 196 3.55 14.14 17.17
CA ASN A 196 2.23 14.38 17.73
C ASN A 196 1.95 13.43 18.91
N ASN A 197 2.18 12.12 18.71
CA ASN A 197 1.97 11.13 19.76
C ASN A 197 2.95 11.31 20.92
N LEU A 198 4.22 11.63 20.65
CA LEU A 198 5.19 11.93 21.71
C LEU A 198 4.77 13.14 22.55
N ALA A 199 4.30 14.23 21.91
CA ALA A 199 3.82 15.42 22.61
C ALA A 199 2.60 15.10 23.48
N LEU A 200 1.62 14.34 22.96
CA LEU A 200 0.44 13.93 23.71
C LEU A 200 0.80 13.14 24.98
N VAL A 201 1.76 12.21 24.87
CA VAL A 201 2.16 11.35 25.99
C VAL A 201 2.94 12.14 27.05
N GLU A 202 3.81 13.06 26.64
CA GLU A 202 4.58 13.89 27.58
C GLU A 202 3.70 14.95 28.28
N ILE A 203 2.62 15.41 27.65
CA ILE A 203 1.65 16.33 28.30
C ILE A 203 0.83 15.63 29.40
N GLN A 204 0.55 14.33 29.23
CA GLN A 204 -0.27 13.55 30.18
C GLN A 204 0.50 13.06 31.40
N ARG A 205 1.79 13.42 31.52
CA ARG A 205 2.70 13.01 32.58
C ARG A 205 2.73 14.00 33.74
#